data_AF-A0A1H8A258-F1
#
_entry.id   AF-A0A1H8A258-F1
#
_cell.length_a   1.000
_cell.length_b   1.000
_cell.length_c   1.000
_cell.angle_alpha   90.00
_cell.angle_beta   90.00
_cell.angle_gamma   90.00
#
_symmetry.space_group_name_H-M   'P 1'
#
loop_
_entity.id
_entity.type
_entity.pdbx_description
1 polymer ?
#
loop_
_entity_poly.entity_id
_entity_poly.type
_entity_poly.pdbx_seq_one_letter_code
_entity_poly.pdbx_strand_id
1 'polypeptide(L)'
;MYKILIRSLLFWALFVALFYGVGHLAAMVPGQWSRLVLAFLGVMAGFFLMWTFLKIEKKTFKGVGLVLESSTLPKFLLGILIGAVFIALALFALTCFTDLELKRSSNAIQLQTWLWSLMVIIPLAFLEELMFRSYAFLQLNKAYGLLWAQFIAAIAFALYHVAGGWSWQVAFLGPGVWAFVFGLAAVWSKGIALPTGIHTALNFLQLLTGMKKDKASLWLLDLKTDHAINAQAQVSKIGIFIQVFILIAALFATWLYIRRSRHPLQEHKPVLPV
;
A
#
# COMPACT_ATOMS: atom_id res chain seq x y z
N MET A 1 -21.49 9.74 14.13
CA MET A 1 -20.41 9.95 13.13
C MET A 1 -19.09 10.32 13.81
N TYR A 2 -18.96 11.45 14.52
CA TYR A 2 -17.68 11.89 15.13
C TYR A 2 -16.96 10.84 16.01
N LYS A 3 -17.71 10.02 16.78
CA LYS A 3 -17.14 8.92 17.58
C LYS A 3 -16.34 7.91 16.74
N ILE A 4 -16.77 7.65 15.50
CA ILE A 4 -16.09 6.72 14.58
C ILE A 4 -14.78 7.32 14.10
N LEU A 5 -14.79 8.62 13.76
CA LEU A 5 -13.58 9.33 13.37
C LEU A 5 -12.54 9.31 14.50
N ILE A 6 -12.93 9.71 15.71
CA ILE A 6 -12.03 9.73 16.89
C ILE A 6 -11.45 8.34 17.14
N ARG A 7 -12.26 7.29 17.12
CA ARG A 7 -11.77 5.91 17.32
C ARG A 7 -10.83 5.44 16.21
N SER A 8 -11.08 5.84 14.97
CA SER A 8 -10.23 5.49 13.82
C SER A 8 -8.87 6.18 13.92
N LEU A 9 -8.87 7.46 14.31
CA LEU A 9 -7.63 8.21 14.56
C LEU A 9 -6.87 7.65 15.76
N LEU A 10 -7.57 7.31 16.86
CA LEU A 10 -6.95 6.67 18.02
C LEU A 10 -6.35 5.32 17.67
N PHE A 11 -7.05 4.51 16.86
CA PHE A 11 -6.55 3.22 16.39
C PHE A 11 -5.22 3.38 15.64
N TRP A 12 -5.14 4.31 14.69
CA TRP A 12 -3.90 4.58 13.97
C TRP A 12 -2.82 5.18 14.86
N ALA A 13 -3.15 6.11 15.76
CA ALA A 13 -2.18 6.68 16.69
C ALA A 13 -1.55 5.61 17.59
N LEU A 14 -2.37 4.70 18.14
CA LEU A 14 -1.89 3.57 18.93
C LEU A 14 -1.09 2.58 18.09
N PHE A 15 -1.48 2.34 16.84
CA PHE A 15 -0.69 1.52 15.92
C PHE A 15 0.70 2.11 15.70
N VAL A 16 0.78 3.41 15.40
CA VAL A 16 2.06 4.10 15.21
C VAL A 16 2.92 3.95 16.47
N ALA A 17 2.40 4.31 17.65
CA ALA A 17 3.13 4.19 18.91
C ALA A 17 3.64 2.76 19.17
N LEU A 18 2.78 1.76 18.93
CA LEU A 18 3.13 0.35 19.11
C LEU A 18 4.20 -0.11 18.11
N PHE A 19 4.09 0.30 16.84
CA PHE A 19 5.05 -0.04 15.80
C PHE A 19 6.44 0.57 16.08
N TYR A 20 6.50 1.80 16.61
CA TYR A 20 7.76 2.40 17.09
C TYR A 20 8.37 1.63 18.26
N GLY A 21 7.54 1.21 19.22
CA GLY A 21 7.98 0.35 20.32
C GLY A 21 8.58 -0.96 19.83
N VAL A 22 7.93 -1.61 18.87
CA VAL A 22 8.47 -2.81 18.19
C VAL A 22 9.77 -2.48 17.45
N GLY A 23 9.87 -1.32 16.81
CA GLY A 23 11.08 -0.83 16.16
C GLY A 23 12.28 -0.75 17.09
N HIS A 24 12.09 -0.25 18.32
CA HIS A 24 13.15 -0.22 19.32
C HIS A 24 13.59 -1.62 19.77
N LEU A 25 12.65 -2.55 19.95
CA LEU A 25 12.99 -3.95 20.26
C LEU A 25 13.72 -4.63 19.09
N ALA A 26 13.26 -4.40 17.85
CA ALA A 26 13.89 -4.94 16.66
C ALA A 26 15.32 -4.40 16.46
N ALA A 27 15.58 -3.15 16.86
CA ALA A 27 16.92 -2.53 16.78
C ALA A 27 17.94 -3.19 17.73
N MET A 28 17.50 -3.92 18.75
CA MET A 28 18.39 -4.71 19.62
C MET A 28 18.91 -5.98 18.95
N VAL A 29 18.34 -6.35 17.79
CA VAL A 29 18.72 -7.55 17.04
C VAL A 29 19.72 -7.19 15.94
N PRO A 30 20.87 -7.87 15.81
CA PRO A 30 21.89 -7.49 14.84
C PRO A 30 21.50 -7.66 13.36
N GLY A 31 21.93 -6.69 12.55
CA GLY A 31 22.00 -6.81 11.09
C GLY A 31 20.67 -7.10 10.41
N GLN A 32 20.70 -8.01 9.43
CA GLN A 32 19.56 -8.32 8.57
C GLN A 32 18.34 -8.90 9.31
N TRP A 33 18.54 -9.45 10.51
CA TRP A 33 17.49 -10.03 11.35
C TRP A 33 16.58 -8.98 11.98
N SER A 34 17.10 -7.77 12.23
CA SER A 34 16.31 -6.64 12.77
C SER A 34 15.05 -6.38 11.96
N ARG A 35 15.18 -6.36 10.62
CA ARG A 35 14.05 -6.13 9.72
C ARG A 35 13.01 -7.25 9.73
N LEU A 36 13.45 -8.51 9.86
CA LEU A 36 12.51 -9.61 10.02
C LEU A 36 11.76 -9.52 11.35
N VAL A 37 12.48 -9.24 12.43
CA VAL A 37 11.88 -9.07 13.77
C VAL A 37 10.85 -7.94 13.74
N LEU A 38 11.19 -6.79 13.15
CA LEU A 38 10.25 -5.69 12.93
C LEU A 38 9.01 -6.13 12.14
N ALA A 39 9.22 -6.87 11.04
CA ALA A 39 8.14 -7.31 10.17
C ALA A 39 7.16 -8.26 10.91
N PHE A 40 7.68 -9.32 11.55
CA PHE A 40 6.85 -10.32 12.21
C PHE A 40 6.27 -9.83 13.54
N LEU A 41 7.07 -9.21 14.41
CA LEU A 41 6.55 -8.63 15.66
C LEU A 41 5.57 -7.48 15.37
N GLY A 42 5.80 -6.70 14.32
CA GLY A 42 4.88 -5.67 13.86
C GLY A 42 3.52 -6.25 13.49
N VAL A 43 3.49 -7.34 12.71
CA VAL A 43 2.25 -8.08 12.39
C VAL A 43 1.55 -8.60 13.65
N MET A 44 2.29 -9.21 14.57
CA MET A 44 1.72 -9.71 15.84
C MET A 44 1.12 -8.56 16.67
N ALA A 45 1.84 -7.45 16.78
CA ALA A 45 1.41 -6.27 17.51
C ALA A 45 0.17 -5.61 16.85
N GLY A 46 0.13 -5.55 15.52
CA GLY A 46 -1.03 -5.08 14.76
C GLY A 46 -2.27 -5.96 14.97
N PHE A 47 -2.11 -7.28 14.96
CA PHE A 47 -3.21 -8.20 15.30
C PHE A 47 -3.68 -8.03 16.75
N PHE A 48 -2.77 -7.88 17.70
CA PHE A 48 -3.11 -7.64 19.10
C PHE A 48 -3.91 -6.35 19.28
N LEU A 49 -3.48 -5.25 18.67
CA LEU A 49 -4.18 -3.97 18.72
C LEU A 49 -5.58 -4.08 18.10
N MET A 50 -5.68 -4.67 16.91
CA MET A 50 -6.96 -4.88 16.25
C MET A 50 -7.89 -5.79 17.04
N TRP A 51 -7.39 -6.89 17.59
CA TRP A 51 -8.16 -7.77 18.46
C TRP A 51 -8.74 -7.01 19.66
N THR A 52 -7.94 -6.13 20.28
CA THR A 52 -8.38 -5.30 21.41
C THR A 52 -9.55 -4.40 21.03
N PHE A 53 -9.46 -3.68 19.91
CA PHE A 53 -10.55 -2.83 19.41
C PHE A 53 -11.80 -3.63 19.03
N LEU A 54 -11.62 -4.78 18.36
CA LEU A 54 -12.72 -5.66 18.01
C LEU A 54 -13.43 -6.22 19.26
N LYS A 55 -12.68 -6.60 20.30
CA LYS A 55 -13.22 -7.09 21.56
C LYS A 55 -14.03 -6.02 22.28
N ILE A 56 -13.52 -4.79 22.35
CA ILE A 56 -14.24 -3.63 22.94
C ILE A 56 -15.56 -3.38 22.20
N GLU A 57 -15.56 -3.51 20.87
CA GLU A 57 -16.75 -3.28 20.04
C GLU A 57 -17.63 -4.52 19.83
N LYS A 58 -17.30 -5.67 20.44
CA LYS A 58 -17.98 -6.96 20.24
C LYS A 58 -18.10 -7.35 18.76
N LYS A 59 -17.05 -7.07 17.97
CA LYS A 59 -16.94 -7.40 16.54
C LYS A 59 -15.99 -8.56 16.31
N THR A 60 -16.06 -9.13 15.10
CA THR A 60 -15.18 -10.22 14.65
C THR A 60 -14.24 -9.75 13.55
N PHE A 61 -13.13 -10.49 13.32
CA PHE A 61 -12.22 -10.24 12.20
C PHE A 61 -12.93 -10.26 10.84
N LYS A 62 -13.92 -11.14 10.69
CA LYS A 62 -14.80 -11.18 9.50
C LYS A 62 -15.52 -9.85 9.28
N GLY A 63 -15.96 -9.18 10.35
CA GLY A 63 -16.63 -7.88 10.28
C GLY A 63 -15.76 -6.72 9.78
N VAL A 64 -14.44 -6.91 9.74
CA VAL A 64 -13.44 -5.95 9.23
C VAL A 64 -12.70 -6.47 8.00
N GLY A 65 -13.29 -7.42 7.26
CA GLY A 65 -12.74 -7.89 5.98
C GLY A 65 -11.51 -8.78 6.11
N LEU A 66 -11.26 -9.35 7.30
CA LEU A 66 -10.19 -10.31 7.56
C LEU A 66 -10.77 -11.71 7.64
N VAL A 67 -10.88 -12.32 6.47
CA VAL A 67 -11.35 -13.69 6.28
C VAL A 67 -10.39 -14.39 5.35
N LEU A 68 -9.92 -15.57 5.76
CA LEU A 68 -9.27 -16.50 4.84
C LEU A 68 -10.35 -17.23 4.06
N GLU A 69 -10.31 -17.08 2.74
CA GLU A 69 -11.24 -17.68 1.80
C GLU A 69 -10.46 -18.30 0.64
N SER A 70 -11.09 -19.18 -0.15
CA SER A 70 -10.45 -19.81 -1.31
C SER A 70 -9.94 -18.79 -2.34
N SER A 71 -10.53 -17.59 -2.37
CA SER A 71 -10.11 -16.50 -3.24
C SER A 71 -8.98 -15.62 -2.68
N THR A 72 -8.52 -15.83 -1.44
CA THR A 72 -7.45 -15.02 -0.82
C THR A 72 -6.16 -15.05 -1.63
N LEU A 73 -5.65 -16.24 -1.98
CA LEU A 73 -4.43 -16.37 -2.77
C LEU A 73 -4.61 -15.84 -4.21
N PRO A 74 -5.67 -16.18 -4.96
CA PRO A 74 -5.94 -15.56 -6.25
C PRO A 74 -6.00 -14.03 -6.22
N LYS A 75 -6.64 -13.43 -5.20
CA LYS A 75 -6.70 -11.97 -5.03
C LYS A 75 -5.31 -11.38 -4.78
N PHE A 76 -4.50 -12.03 -3.94
CA PHE A 76 -3.12 -11.59 -3.70
C PHE A 76 -2.28 -11.65 -4.98
N LEU A 77 -2.34 -12.74 -5.75
CA LEU A 77 -1.63 -12.88 -7.02
C LEU A 77 -2.10 -11.87 -8.08
N LEU A 78 -3.40 -11.62 -8.16
CA LEU A 78 -3.95 -10.55 -8.99
C LEU A 78 -3.41 -9.18 -8.58
N GLY A 79 -3.24 -8.96 -7.26
CA GLY A 79 -2.64 -7.75 -6.73
C GLY A 79 -1.19 -7.59 -7.17
N ILE A 80 -0.41 -8.67 -7.12
CA ILE A 80 0.97 -8.67 -7.62
C ILE A 80 1.00 -8.30 -9.10
N LEU A 81 0.13 -8.90 -9.92
CA LEU A 81 0.05 -8.60 -11.35
C LEU A 81 -0.27 -7.13 -11.60
N ILE A 82 -1.26 -6.57 -10.90
CA ILE A 82 -1.62 -5.14 -11.01
C ILE A 82 -0.44 -4.25 -10.62
N GLY A 83 0.22 -4.53 -9.48
CA GLY A 83 1.40 -3.77 -9.04
C GLY A 83 2.56 -3.86 -10.03
N ALA A 84 2.77 -5.02 -10.65
CA ALA A 84 3.78 -5.20 -11.70
C ALA A 84 3.50 -4.35 -12.94
N VAL A 85 2.24 -4.28 -13.38
CA VAL A 85 1.82 -3.40 -14.49
C VAL A 85 2.12 -1.93 -14.15
N PHE A 86 1.81 -1.49 -12.93
CA PHE A 86 2.13 -0.12 -12.52
C PHE A 86 3.63 0.19 -12.54
N ILE A 87 4.47 -0.71 -12.03
CA ILE A 87 5.93 -0.52 -12.06
C ILE A 87 6.46 -0.55 -13.49
N ALA A 88 5.97 -1.46 -14.34
CA ALA A 88 6.36 -1.50 -15.75
C ALA A 88 6.03 -0.18 -16.48
N LEU A 89 4.82 0.35 -16.28
CA LEU A 89 4.41 1.64 -16.85
C LEU A 89 5.24 2.81 -16.30
N ALA A 90 5.53 2.81 -15.00
CA ALA A 90 6.35 3.85 -14.38
C ALA A 90 7.80 3.81 -14.91
N LEU A 91 8.40 2.63 -15.02
CA LEU A 91 9.73 2.44 -15.60
C LEU A 91 9.76 2.84 -17.07
N PHE A 92 8.76 2.44 -17.85
CA PHE A 92 8.63 2.85 -19.24
C PHE A 92 8.58 4.38 -19.37
N ALA A 93 7.74 5.04 -18.58
CA ALA A 93 7.67 6.50 -18.59
C ALA A 93 9.00 7.14 -18.17
N LEU A 94 9.67 6.62 -17.14
CA LEU A 94 10.97 7.13 -16.71
C LEU A 94 12.04 6.95 -17.79
N THR A 95 12.15 5.79 -18.44
CA THR A 95 13.21 5.54 -19.43
C THR A 95 12.95 6.20 -20.79
N CYS A 96 11.68 6.44 -21.14
CA CYS A 96 11.32 7.15 -22.38
C CYS A 96 11.37 8.68 -22.26
N PHE A 97 11.00 9.23 -21.09
CA PHE A 97 10.87 10.68 -20.91
C PHE A 97 11.97 11.30 -20.04
N THR A 98 13.01 10.54 -19.69
CA THR A 98 14.18 11.03 -18.96
C THR A 98 15.46 10.39 -19.50
N ASP A 99 16.61 10.87 -19.02
CA ASP A 99 17.91 10.28 -19.32
C ASP A 99 18.20 9.03 -18.49
N LEU A 100 17.21 8.42 -17.83
CA LEU A 100 17.37 7.16 -17.13
C LEU A 100 17.40 5.97 -18.09
N GLU A 101 18.20 4.98 -17.75
CA GLU A 101 18.26 3.68 -18.39
C GLU A 101 18.32 2.55 -17.36
N LEU A 102 17.83 1.38 -17.75
CA LEU A 102 17.93 0.15 -16.97
C LEU A 102 19.19 -0.60 -17.36
N LYS A 103 20.21 -0.54 -16.50
CA LYS A 103 21.44 -1.33 -16.63
C LYS A 103 21.29 -2.61 -15.83
N ARG A 104 21.77 -3.73 -16.37
CA ARG A 104 21.86 -4.97 -15.57
C ARG A 104 22.92 -4.77 -14.48
N SER A 105 22.58 -5.11 -13.24
CA SER A 105 23.53 -5.08 -12.13
C SER A 105 24.65 -6.08 -12.40
N SER A 106 25.89 -5.68 -12.13
CA SER A 106 27.07 -6.57 -12.17
C SER A 106 27.10 -7.54 -10.98
N ASN A 107 26.25 -7.34 -9.97
CA ASN A 107 26.13 -8.24 -8.84
C ASN A 107 25.54 -9.58 -9.29
N ALA A 108 26.14 -10.68 -8.86
CA ALA A 108 25.55 -12.00 -9.04
C ALA A 108 24.15 -12.03 -8.42
N ILE A 109 23.17 -12.58 -9.15
CA ILE A 109 21.83 -12.79 -8.63
C ILE A 109 21.91 -13.79 -7.48
N GLN A 110 21.75 -13.31 -6.26
CA GLN A 110 21.71 -14.16 -5.08
C GLN A 110 20.25 -14.44 -4.74
N LEU A 111 19.75 -15.63 -5.13
CA LEU A 111 18.40 -16.08 -4.81
C LEU A 111 18.07 -15.93 -3.32
N GLN A 112 19.06 -16.19 -2.46
CA GLN A 112 18.95 -16.00 -1.01
C GLN A 112 18.57 -14.56 -0.63
N THR A 113 19.18 -13.55 -1.24
CA THR A 113 18.88 -12.14 -0.96
C THR A 113 17.45 -11.79 -1.38
N TRP A 114 16.97 -12.32 -2.50
CA TRP A 114 15.59 -12.08 -2.95
C TRP A 114 14.56 -12.73 -2.04
N LEU A 115 14.78 -14.00 -1.68
CA LEU A 115 13.92 -14.70 -0.71
C LEU A 115 13.90 -13.95 0.62
N TRP A 116 15.04 -13.45 1.07
CA TRP A 116 15.13 -12.63 2.28
C TRP A 116 14.32 -11.33 2.17
N SER A 117 14.45 -10.60 1.06
CA SER A 117 13.66 -9.39 0.81
C SER A 117 12.17 -9.68 0.82
N LEU A 118 11.71 -10.79 0.23
CA LEU A 118 10.30 -11.20 0.24
C LEU A 118 9.81 -11.54 1.65
N MET A 119 10.62 -12.22 2.47
CA MET A 119 10.29 -12.51 3.87
C MET A 119 10.13 -11.26 4.73
N VAL A 120 10.72 -10.14 4.34
CA VAL A 120 10.54 -8.83 5.01
C VAL A 120 9.39 -8.03 4.39
N ILE A 121 9.34 -7.93 3.06
CA ILE A 121 8.40 -7.07 2.34
C ILE A 121 6.97 -7.56 2.45
N ILE A 122 6.72 -8.87 2.34
CA ILE A 122 5.35 -9.40 2.38
C ILE A 122 4.70 -9.13 3.76
N PRO A 123 5.34 -9.45 4.90
CA PRO A 123 4.73 -9.17 6.20
C PRO A 123 4.60 -7.68 6.50
N LEU A 124 5.55 -6.83 6.08
CA LEU A 124 5.43 -5.37 6.25
C LEU A 124 4.30 -4.78 5.40
N ALA A 125 4.22 -5.14 4.11
CA ALA A 125 3.10 -4.72 3.25
C ALA A 125 1.77 -5.21 3.83
N PHE A 126 1.73 -6.45 4.31
CA PHE A 126 0.55 -7.00 4.98
C PHE A 126 0.18 -6.22 6.23
N LEU A 127 1.14 -5.90 7.11
CA LEU A 127 0.92 -5.11 8.32
C LEU A 127 0.29 -3.76 7.99
N GLU A 128 0.83 -3.05 7.00
CA GLU A 128 0.31 -1.75 6.62
C GLU A 128 -1.12 -1.83 6.07
N GLU A 129 -1.42 -2.82 5.23
CA GLU A 129 -2.80 -3.05 4.78
C GLU A 129 -3.72 -3.51 5.90
N LEU A 130 -3.22 -4.31 6.84
CA LEU A 130 -3.94 -4.71 8.05
C LEU A 130 -4.37 -3.48 8.83
N MET A 131 -3.47 -2.53 9.08
CA MET A 131 -3.72 -1.39 9.95
C MET A 131 -4.49 -0.26 9.27
N PHE A 132 -4.25 -0.04 7.98
CA PHE A 132 -4.89 1.07 7.29
C PHE A 132 -6.16 0.67 6.55
N ARG A 133 -6.34 -0.58 6.09
CA ARG A 133 -7.45 -0.95 5.16
C ARG A 133 -8.51 -1.84 5.80
N SER A 134 -8.26 -2.39 6.99
CA SER A 134 -9.24 -3.20 7.74
C SER A 134 -10.13 -2.33 8.65
N TYR A 135 -9.93 -2.38 9.97
CA TYR A 135 -10.79 -1.80 10.99
C TYR A 135 -11.14 -0.33 10.75
N ALA A 136 -10.16 0.59 10.84
CA ALA A 136 -10.41 2.03 10.81
C ALA A 136 -11.04 2.48 9.47
N PHE A 137 -10.47 2.05 8.34
CA PHE A 137 -10.95 2.44 7.02
C PHE A 137 -12.35 1.90 6.71
N LEU A 138 -12.66 0.65 7.04
CA LEU A 138 -14.01 0.12 6.81
C LEU A 138 -15.06 0.81 7.69
N GLN A 139 -14.68 1.19 8.91
CA GLN A 139 -15.55 1.95 9.81
C GLN A 139 -15.82 3.36 9.26
N LEU A 140 -14.78 4.04 8.76
CA LEU A 140 -14.91 5.33 8.10
C LEU A 140 -15.75 5.23 6.81
N ASN A 141 -15.53 4.20 5.99
CA ASN A 141 -16.28 3.98 4.76
C ASN A 141 -17.78 3.77 5.04
N LYS A 142 -18.12 2.98 6.07
CA LYS A 142 -19.52 2.80 6.49
C LYS A 142 -20.16 4.11 6.98
N ALA A 143 -19.40 4.99 7.62
CA ALA A 143 -19.93 6.19 8.26
C ALA A 143 -19.96 7.43 7.35
N TYR A 144 -19.00 7.56 6.43
CA TYR A 144 -18.77 8.76 5.63
C TYR A 144 -18.73 8.47 4.12
N GLY A 145 -18.71 7.20 3.71
CA GLY A 145 -18.56 6.79 2.31
C GLY A 145 -17.09 6.66 1.87
N LEU A 146 -16.91 6.00 0.73
CA LEU A 146 -15.61 5.55 0.24
C LEU A 146 -14.62 6.70 0.00
N LEU A 147 -15.08 7.78 -0.65
CA LEU A 147 -14.22 8.91 -0.99
C LEU A 147 -13.62 9.56 0.25
N TRP A 148 -14.46 9.87 1.26
CA TRP A 148 -14.01 10.46 2.52
C TRP A 148 -13.11 9.51 3.32
N ALA A 149 -13.44 8.22 3.34
CA ALA A 149 -12.58 7.23 3.98
C ALA A 149 -11.19 7.17 3.33
N GLN A 150 -11.09 7.26 2.00
CA GLN A 150 -9.81 7.30 1.30
C GLN A 150 -9.01 8.56 1.63
N PHE A 151 -9.62 9.74 1.63
CA PHE A 151 -8.91 10.98 2.00
C PHE A 151 -8.36 10.92 3.43
N ILE A 152 -9.19 10.49 4.39
CA ILE A 152 -8.79 10.39 5.79
C ILE A 152 -7.67 9.35 5.96
N ALA A 153 -7.79 8.18 5.32
CA ALA A 153 -6.77 7.14 5.38
C ALA A 153 -5.47 7.54 4.66
N ALA A 154 -5.55 8.26 3.54
CA ALA A 154 -4.39 8.76 2.80
C ALA A 154 -3.57 9.74 3.64
N ILE A 155 -4.23 10.67 4.33
CA ILE A 155 -3.58 11.60 5.27
C ILE A 155 -2.92 10.83 6.40
N ALA A 156 -3.64 9.90 7.05
CA ALA A 156 -3.09 9.12 8.15
C ALA A 156 -1.89 8.25 7.71
N PHE A 157 -1.97 7.64 6.52
CA PHE A 157 -0.92 6.79 5.98
C PHE A 157 0.34 7.57 5.57
N ALA A 158 0.17 8.75 4.99
CA ALA A 158 1.28 9.66 4.70
C ALA A 158 1.93 10.17 6.01
N LEU A 159 1.13 10.57 7.00
CA LEU A 159 1.66 11.02 8.30
C LEU A 159 2.41 9.92 9.05
N TYR A 160 1.96 8.66 8.94
CA TYR A 160 2.71 7.51 9.46
C TYR A 160 4.11 7.41 8.84
N HIS A 161 4.26 7.65 7.53
CA HIS A 161 5.57 7.68 6.87
C HIS A 161 6.40 8.92 7.26
N VAL A 162 5.77 10.08 7.46
CA VAL A 162 6.44 11.28 7.97
C VAL A 162 7.00 11.02 9.37
N ALA A 163 6.22 10.39 10.25
CA ALA A 163 6.71 9.94 11.55
C ALA A 163 7.94 9.02 11.37
N GLY A 164 7.90 8.18 10.33
CA GLY A 164 8.99 7.30 9.85
C GLY A 164 10.25 8.00 9.33
N GLY A 165 10.32 9.33 9.39
CA GLY A 165 11.45 10.12 8.93
C GLY A 165 11.40 10.47 7.43
N TRP A 166 10.30 10.19 6.73
CA TRP A 166 10.15 10.58 5.33
C TRP A 166 9.84 12.07 5.22
N SER A 167 10.32 12.73 4.17
CA SER A 167 9.91 14.12 3.93
C SER A 167 8.43 14.19 3.58
N TRP A 168 7.82 15.34 3.89
CA TRP A 168 6.41 15.60 3.56
C TRP A 168 6.11 15.38 2.07
N GLN A 169 6.99 15.83 1.18
CA GLN A 169 6.77 15.64 -0.26
C GLN A 169 6.76 14.16 -0.64
N VAL A 170 7.74 13.38 -0.17
CA VAL A 170 7.85 11.94 -0.51
C VAL A 170 6.69 11.14 0.10
N ALA A 171 6.30 11.44 1.34
CA ALA A 171 5.22 10.74 2.02
C ALA A 171 3.84 10.97 1.36
N PHE A 172 3.54 12.22 0.99
CA PHE A 172 2.23 12.57 0.40
C PHE A 172 2.16 12.24 -1.10
N LEU A 173 3.24 12.41 -1.86
CA LEU A 173 3.27 12.08 -3.28
C LEU A 173 3.52 10.59 -3.55
N GLY A 174 4.13 9.85 -2.63
CA GLY A 174 4.30 8.41 -2.72
C GLY A 174 3.18 7.66 -1.99
N PRO A 175 3.40 7.17 -0.76
CA PRO A 175 2.42 6.36 -0.02
C PRO A 175 1.03 6.99 0.10
N GLY A 176 0.95 8.32 0.27
CA GLY A 176 -0.33 9.05 0.35
C GLY A 176 -1.19 8.90 -0.92
N VAL A 177 -0.60 9.01 -2.11
CA VAL A 177 -1.28 8.74 -3.38
C VAL A 177 -1.71 7.28 -3.49
N TRP A 178 -0.79 6.35 -3.17
CA TRP A 178 -1.07 4.91 -3.25
C TRP A 178 -2.16 4.46 -2.28
N ALA A 179 -2.40 5.19 -1.18
CA ALA A 179 -3.48 4.89 -0.26
C ALA A 179 -4.87 4.92 -0.91
N PHE A 180 -5.07 5.71 -1.97
CA PHE A 180 -6.31 5.72 -2.75
C PHE A 180 -6.47 4.40 -3.52
N VAL A 181 -5.41 3.94 -4.19
CA VAL A 181 -5.39 2.68 -4.93
C VAL A 181 -5.64 1.51 -3.97
N PHE A 182 -4.95 1.47 -2.84
CA PHE A 182 -5.12 0.42 -1.83
C PHE A 182 -6.50 0.43 -1.19
N GLY A 183 -7.05 1.61 -0.89
CA GLY A 183 -8.40 1.75 -0.35
C GLY A 183 -9.48 1.26 -1.33
N LEU A 184 -9.36 1.59 -2.62
CA LEU A 184 -10.26 1.09 -3.65
C LEU A 184 -10.12 -0.43 -3.82
N ALA A 185 -8.88 -0.93 -3.89
CA ALA A 185 -8.59 -2.36 -3.98
C ALA A 185 -9.23 -3.13 -2.82
N ALA A 186 -9.07 -2.67 -1.58
CA ALA A 186 -9.64 -3.31 -0.39
C ALA A 186 -11.17 -3.45 -0.47
N VAL A 187 -11.85 -2.40 -0.92
CA VAL A 187 -13.31 -2.37 -1.02
C VAL A 187 -13.80 -3.20 -2.21
N TRP A 188 -13.15 -3.08 -3.36
CA TRP A 188 -13.49 -3.84 -4.56
C TRP A 188 -13.29 -5.35 -4.36
N SER A 189 -12.19 -5.78 -3.73
CA SER A 189 -11.92 -7.19 -3.45
C SER A 189 -12.58 -7.71 -2.16
N LYS A 190 -13.27 -6.85 -1.40
CA LYS A 190 -13.91 -7.17 -0.11
C LYS A 190 -12.95 -7.77 0.93
N GLY A 191 -11.71 -7.28 0.97
CA GLY A 191 -10.66 -7.78 1.86
C GLY A 191 -9.29 -7.24 1.49
N ILE A 192 -8.28 -7.50 2.32
CA ILE A 192 -6.96 -6.88 2.17
C ILE A 192 -5.97 -7.66 1.30
N ALA A 193 -6.29 -8.88 0.86
CA ALA A 193 -5.36 -9.72 0.09
C ALA A 193 -4.89 -9.04 -1.22
N LEU A 194 -5.82 -8.43 -1.96
CA LEU A 194 -5.51 -7.70 -3.19
C LEU A 194 -4.60 -6.49 -2.94
N PRO A 195 -4.93 -5.52 -2.07
CA PRO A 195 -4.03 -4.40 -1.81
C PRO A 195 -2.69 -4.85 -1.23
N THR A 196 -2.62 -5.91 -0.43
CA THR A 196 -1.35 -6.48 0.04
C THR A 196 -0.48 -6.98 -1.11
N GLY A 197 -1.10 -7.62 -2.13
CA GLY A 197 -0.41 -8.05 -3.35
C GLY A 197 0.13 -6.88 -4.15
N ILE A 198 -0.70 -5.85 -4.37
CA ILE A 198 -0.26 -4.61 -5.07
C ILE A 198 0.91 -3.99 -4.32
N HIS A 199 0.78 -3.81 -3.01
CA HIS A 199 1.79 -3.18 -2.17
C HIS A 199 3.10 -3.99 -2.13
N THR A 200 3.01 -5.33 -2.05
CA THR A 200 4.16 -6.22 -2.16
C THR A 200 4.89 -6.02 -3.48
N ALA A 201 4.17 -6.04 -4.61
CA ALA A 201 4.77 -5.88 -5.93
C ALA A 201 5.43 -4.50 -6.10
N LEU A 202 4.79 -3.42 -5.65
CA LEU A 202 5.39 -2.09 -5.70
C LEU A 202 6.72 -2.03 -4.94
N ASN A 203 6.76 -2.54 -3.70
CA ASN A 203 7.97 -2.53 -2.89
C ASN A 203 9.06 -3.44 -3.44
N PHE A 204 8.71 -4.66 -3.82
CA PHE A 204 9.67 -5.65 -4.29
C PHE A 204 10.22 -5.29 -5.66
N LEU A 205 9.39 -4.83 -6.60
CA LEU A 205 9.86 -4.47 -7.94
C LEU A 205 10.63 -3.16 -7.95
N GLN A 206 10.31 -2.20 -7.07
CA GLN A 206 11.16 -1.02 -6.89
C GLN A 206 12.57 -1.39 -6.40
N LEU A 207 12.67 -2.38 -5.49
CA LEU A 207 13.94 -2.94 -5.06
C LEU A 207 14.63 -3.70 -6.20
N LEU A 208 13.90 -4.53 -6.94
CA LEU A 208 14.45 -5.33 -8.03
C LEU A 208 15.01 -4.47 -9.18
N THR A 209 14.38 -3.33 -9.43
CA THR A 209 14.68 -2.45 -10.58
C THR A 209 15.62 -1.30 -10.24
N GLY A 210 16.12 -1.23 -9.00
CA GLY A 210 17.06 -0.20 -8.56
C GLY A 210 16.42 1.16 -8.28
N MET A 211 15.09 1.27 -8.33
CA MET A 211 14.37 2.47 -7.88
C MET A 211 14.57 2.73 -6.38
N LYS A 212 14.86 1.67 -5.62
CA LYS A 212 15.43 1.75 -4.26
C LYS A 212 16.86 1.22 -4.34
N LYS A 213 17.84 2.04 -3.94
CA LYS A 213 19.24 1.60 -3.88
C LYS A 213 19.37 0.48 -2.84
N ASP A 214 19.52 -0.75 -3.30
CA ASP A 214 19.68 -1.94 -2.45
C ASP A 214 20.59 -2.98 -3.14
N LYS A 215 21.31 -3.78 -2.35
CA LYS A 215 22.17 -4.86 -2.85
C LYS A 215 21.39 -5.96 -3.57
N ALA A 216 20.09 -6.06 -3.32
CA ALA A 216 19.18 -7.03 -3.95
C ALA A 216 18.74 -6.66 -5.38
N SER A 217 19.11 -5.48 -5.89
CA SER A 217 18.66 -4.98 -7.20
C SER A 217 19.25 -5.80 -8.35
N LEU A 218 18.38 -6.33 -9.21
CA LEU A 218 18.75 -7.01 -10.46
C LEU A 218 19.16 -6.00 -11.54
N TRP A 219 18.43 -4.89 -11.59
CA TRP A 219 18.69 -3.78 -12.48
C TRP A 219 19.06 -2.55 -11.67
N LEU A 220 19.85 -1.69 -12.29
CA LEU A 220 20.19 -0.37 -11.81
C LEU A 220 19.50 0.63 -12.72
N LEU A 221 18.66 1.47 -12.14
CA LEU A 221 18.07 2.60 -12.84
C LEU A 221 19.04 3.77 -12.69
N ASP A 222 19.76 4.09 -13.75
CA ASP A 222 20.89 5.02 -13.73
C ASP A 222 20.83 6.02 -14.90
N LEU A 223 21.57 7.11 -14.80
CA LEU A 223 21.67 8.11 -15.87
C LEU A 223 22.46 7.55 -17.06
N LYS A 224 22.03 7.90 -18.28
CA LYS A 224 22.70 7.58 -19.55
C LYS A 224 24.03 8.31 -19.70
N THR A 225 24.15 9.51 -19.13
CA THR A 225 25.34 10.37 -19.24
C THR A 225 25.60 11.11 -17.93
N ASP A 226 26.87 11.43 -17.63
CA ASP A 226 27.32 12.11 -16.40
C ASP A 226 26.87 13.59 -16.27
N HIS A 227 26.12 14.13 -17.23
CA HIS A 227 25.58 15.50 -17.18
C HIS A 227 24.37 15.61 -16.23
N ALA A 228 24.66 15.66 -14.93
CA ALA A 228 23.71 15.45 -13.84
C ALA A 228 22.72 16.60 -13.56
N ILE A 229 23.03 17.85 -13.91
CA ILE A 229 22.31 19.01 -13.35
C ILE A 229 20.86 19.11 -13.86
N ASN A 230 20.63 18.90 -15.17
CA ASN A 230 19.28 18.96 -15.74
C ASN A 230 18.52 17.62 -15.64
N ALA A 231 19.25 16.51 -15.69
CA ALA A 231 18.67 15.18 -15.70
C ALA A 231 17.94 14.86 -14.38
N GLN A 232 18.49 15.24 -13.23
CA GLN A 232 17.85 14.99 -11.93
C GLN A 232 16.53 15.76 -11.78
N ALA A 233 16.49 17.02 -12.23
CA ALA A 233 15.27 17.83 -12.18
C ALA A 233 14.17 17.26 -13.09
N GLN A 234 14.54 16.73 -14.26
CA GLN A 234 13.61 16.07 -15.18
C GLN A 234 13.06 14.76 -14.60
N VAL A 235 13.90 13.92 -13.99
CA VAL A 235 13.47 12.70 -13.28
C VAL A 235 12.47 13.03 -12.19
N SER A 236 12.74 14.05 -11.38
CA SER A 236 11.80 14.50 -10.34
C SER A 236 10.47 14.98 -10.93
N LYS A 237 10.48 15.76 -12.03
CA LYS A 237 9.26 16.22 -12.70
C LYS A 237 8.42 15.06 -13.23
N ILE A 238 9.04 14.12 -13.95
CA ILE A 238 8.35 12.93 -14.48
C ILE A 238 7.84 12.05 -13.33
N GLY A 239 8.62 11.87 -12.27
CA GLY A 239 8.19 11.15 -11.07
C GLY A 239 6.94 11.76 -10.43
N ILE A 240 6.90 13.08 -10.24
CA ILE A 240 5.72 13.79 -9.72
C ILE A 240 4.53 13.63 -10.67
N PHE A 241 4.75 13.77 -11.97
CA PHE A 241 3.70 13.60 -12.98
C PHE A 241 3.07 12.21 -12.91
N ILE A 242 3.88 11.14 -12.79
CA ILE A 242 3.40 9.76 -12.62
C ILE A 242 2.51 9.65 -11.36
N GLN A 243 2.92 10.23 -10.23
CA GLN A 243 2.12 10.16 -8.99
C GLN A 243 0.80 10.93 -9.12
N VAL A 244 0.81 12.13 -9.72
CA VAL A 244 -0.41 12.91 -9.98
C VAL A 244 -1.35 12.14 -10.91
N PHE A 245 -0.81 11.51 -11.95
CA PHE A 245 -1.60 10.68 -12.86
C PHE A 245 -2.23 9.48 -12.14
N ILE A 246 -1.48 8.76 -11.30
CA ILE A 246 -2.00 7.66 -10.47
C ILE A 246 -3.12 8.17 -9.55
N LEU A 247 -2.96 9.33 -8.92
CA LEU A 247 -3.98 9.91 -8.05
C LEU A 247 -5.28 10.19 -8.83
N ILE A 248 -5.18 10.86 -9.98
CA ILE A 248 -6.34 11.17 -10.83
C ILE A 248 -7.03 9.89 -11.28
N ALA A 249 -6.26 8.90 -11.73
CA ALA A 249 -6.78 7.60 -12.15
C ALA A 249 -7.48 6.86 -11.00
N ALA A 250 -6.91 6.88 -9.79
CA ALA A 250 -7.50 6.26 -8.60
C ALA A 250 -8.79 6.95 -8.16
N LEU A 251 -8.83 8.29 -8.20
CA LEU A 251 -10.04 9.07 -7.89
C LEU A 251 -11.13 8.82 -8.94
N PHE A 252 -10.78 8.79 -10.22
CA PHE A 252 -11.72 8.48 -11.30
C PHE A 252 -12.27 7.05 -11.19
N ALA A 253 -11.40 6.06 -10.94
CA ALA A 253 -11.81 4.68 -10.71
C ALA A 253 -12.72 4.53 -9.48
N THR A 254 -12.42 5.27 -8.41
CA THR A 254 -13.27 5.34 -7.20
C THR A 254 -14.65 5.91 -7.55
N TRP A 255 -14.70 7.00 -8.31
CA TRP A 255 -15.96 7.61 -8.73
C TRP A 255 -16.79 6.66 -9.61
N LEU A 256 -16.16 5.97 -10.57
CA LEU A 256 -16.81 4.94 -11.39
C LEU A 256 -17.38 3.80 -10.53
N TYR A 257 -16.59 3.33 -9.55
CA TYR A 257 -17.03 2.30 -8.61
C TYR A 257 -18.26 2.76 -7.81
N ILE A 258 -18.23 3.97 -7.22
CA ILE A 258 -19.35 4.54 -6.47
C ILE A 258 -20.60 4.64 -7.35
N ARG A 259 -20.47 5.11 -8.60
CA ARG A 259 -21.62 5.21 -9.53
C ARG A 259 -22.22 3.84 -9.83
N ARG A 260 -21.40 2.84 -10.15
CA ARG A 260 -21.88 1.47 -10.41
C ARG A 260 -22.55 0.85 -9.18
N SER A 261 -21.99 1.04 -8.00
CA SER A 261 -22.55 0.49 -6.75
C SER A 261 -23.87 1.14 -6.32
N ARG A 262 -24.19 2.35 -6.81
CA ARG A 262 -25.48 3.01 -6.59
C ARG A 262 -26.58 2.58 -7.58
N HIS A 263 -26.21 1.89 -8.66
CA HIS A 263 -27.13 1.36 -9.67
C HIS A 263 -27.22 -0.19 -9.65
N PRO A 264 -27.55 -0.87 -8.53
CA PRO A 264 -28.06 -2.24 -8.65
C PRO A 264 -29.49 -2.16 -9.19
N LEU A 265 -29.64 -2.46 -10.49
CA LEU A 265 -30.86 -2.86 -11.21
C LEU A 265 -32.18 -2.53 -10.49
N GLN A 266 -32.77 -1.38 -10.83
CA GLN A 266 -34.23 -1.26 -10.92
C GLN A 266 -34.71 -2.13 -12.09
N GLU A 267 -34.53 -3.45 -12.02
CA GLU A 267 -35.33 -4.37 -12.81
C GLU A 267 -36.70 -4.44 -12.13
N HIS A 268 -37.58 -3.54 -12.55
CA HIS A 268 -39.01 -3.76 -12.46
C HIS A 268 -39.30 -5.13 -13.08
N LYS A 269 -39.60 -6.12 -12.24
CA LYS A 269 -40.43 -7.24 -12.69
C LYS A 269 -41.78 -6.64 -13.09
N PRO A 270 -42.24 -6.73 -14.34
CA PRO A 270 -43.62 -6.43 -14.63
C PRO A 270 -44.48 -7.40 -13.82
N VAL A 271 -45.34 -6.86 -12.97
CA VAL A 271 -46.42 -7.62 -12.35
C VAL A 271 -47.30 -8.08 -13.51
N LEU A 272 -47.30 -9.38 -13.78
CA LEU A 272 -48.27 -9.95 -14.71
C LEU A 272 -49.67 -9.76 -14.09
N PRO A 273 -50.63 -9.19 -14.83
CA PRO A 273 -52.00 -9.08 -14.34
C PRO A 273 -52.58 -10.50 -14.16
N VAL A 274 -53.20 -10.71 -12.99
CA VAL A 274 -53.97 -11.90 -12.61
C VAL A 274 -55.26 -11.95 -13.41
#